data_AF-A0A7L1V9B7-F1
#
_entry.id   AF-A0A7L1V9B7-F1
#
_cell.length_a   1.000
_cell.length_b   1.000
_cell.length_c   1.000
_cell.angle_alpha   90.00
_cell.angle_beta   90.00
_cell.angle_gamma   90.00
#
_symmetry.space_group_name_H-M   'P 1'
#
loop_
_entity.id
_entity.type
_entity.pdbx_description
1 polymer ?
#
loop_
_entity_poly.entity_id
_entity_poly.type
_entity_poly.pdbx_seq_one_letter_code
_entity_poly.pdbx_strand_id
1 'polypeptide(L)'
;DFSKAMSQAGSSQFQEVIRQELEYSMKVELDKILATAHSNEIEHTKKDLEGFKKLFHRFLQEKGPSVDWGKIQRPPEDSIQPYEKIKARGLPDNIASVLNKLVVVKLNGGLGTSMGCKGPKSLIGVRNENTFLDLTVQQIEHLNKSYNTDVPLVLMNSFNTDDDTKKILQKYSHSRVKIYTFNQSRYPRINKETLLPIAKDVSYSGENTECWYPPGHGDIYASFYNSGLLDNLIAEGKEYIFVSNIDNLGATVDLYILNHLMNPPNGKRCEFVMEVTNKTRADVKGGTLTQYENKLRLVEIAQVPKAHVDEFKSVSKFKIFNTNNLWIALSAIKRLQEKNAIDMEIIVNPKTLDGGLNVIQLETAVGAAIKSFENSLGINVPRSRFLPVKTTSDLLLVMSNLYSLNAGSLTMSEKREFPTVPLVKLGSSFTKVQDYLRRFESIPDMLELDHLTVSGDVTFGKNVSLKGTVIIIANHGDRIDIPAGALLENKIVSGNLRILDH
;
A
#
# COMPACT_ATOMS: atom_id res chain seq x y z
N ASP A 1 -44.64 7.77 23.24
CA ASP A 1 -43.20 8.07 23.33
C ASP A 1 -42.45 7.41 24.47
N PHE A 2 -42.95 7.36 25.71
CA PHE A 2 -42.29 6.64 26.81
C PHE A 2 -42.11 5.12 26.60
N SER A 3 -43.07 4.43 25.96
CA SER A 3 -42.97 2.99 25.70
C SER A 3 -41.97 2.63 24.60
N LYS A 4 -41.74 3.52 23.62
CA LYS A 4 -40.68 3.39 22.59
C LYS A 4 -39.29 3.66 23.18
N ALA A 5 -39.19 4.61 24.12
CA ALA A 5 -37.96 4.91 24.84
C ALA A 5 -37.58 3.76 25.80
N MET A 6 -38.55 3.16 26.51
CA MET A 6 -38.29 2.01 27.39
C MET A 6 -37.97 0.71 26.64
N SER A 7 -38.58 0.48 25.46
CA SER A 7 -38.24 -0.70 24.63
C SER A 7 -36.86 -0.58 23.96
N GLN A 8 -36.46 0.63 23.57
CA GLN A 8 -35.08 0.92 23.13
C GLN A 8 -34.08 0.82 24.28
N ALA A 9 -34.42 1.27 25.49
CA ALA A 9 -33.56 1.17 26.67
C ALA A 9 -33.31 -0.30 27.08
N GLY A 10 -34.35 -1.13 27.14
CA GLY A 10 -34.23 -2.56 27.45
C GLY A 10 -33.47 -3.35 26.37
N SER A 11 -33.66 -3.02 25.09
CA SER A 11 -32.89 -3.59 23.97
C SER A 11 -31.42 -3.15 24.01
N SER A 12 -31.14 -1.90 24.40
CA SER A 12 -29.76 -1.39 24.51
C SER A 12 -28.98 -2.04 25.64
N GLN A 13 -29.58 -2.23 26.82
CA GLN A 13 -28.95 -2.93 27.95
C GLN A 13 -28.69 -4.40 27.64
N PHE A 14 -29.64 -5.10 27.04
CA PHE A 14 -29.46 -6.50 26.64
C PHE A 14 -28.33 -6.67 25.61
N GLN A 15 -28.26 -5.78 24.62
CA GLN A 15 -27.17 -5.77 23.63
C GLN A 15 -25.80 -5.43 24.25
N GLU A 16 -25.77 -4.63 25.30
CA GLU A 16 -24.54 -4.29 26.02
C GLU A 16 -24.02 -5.45 26.86
N VAL A 17 -24.91 -6.19 27.52
CA VAL A 17 -24.56 -7.45 28.21
C VAL A 17 -23.98 -8.47 27.24
N ILE A 18 -24.62 -8.71 26.09
CA ILE A 18 -24.10 -9.63 25.07
C ILE A 18 -22.70 -9.21 24.58
N ARG A 19 -22.46 -7.92 24.39
CA ARG A 19 -21.14 -7.42 23.99
C ARG A 19 -20.08 -7.73 25.04
N GLN A 20 -20.38 -7.47 26.31
CA GLN A 20 -19.46 -7.76 27.41
C GLN A 20 -19.16 -9.26 27.52
N GLU A 21 -20.17 -10.12 27.30
CA GLU A 21 -19.98 -11.58 27.27
C GLU A 21 -19.10 -12.03 26.09
N LEU A 22 -19.27 -11.45 24.90
CA LEU A 22 -18.43 -11.73 23.74
C LEU A 22 -16.99 -11.26 23.96
N GLU A 23 -16.79 -10.06 24.52
CA GLU A 23 -15.45 -9.55 24.86
C GLU A 23 -14.77 -10.42 25.92
N TYR A 24 -15.52 -10.85 26.94
CA TYR A 24 -15.01 -11.75 27.96
C TYR A 24 -14.62 -13.10 27.37
N SER A 25 -15.47 -13.69 26.52
CA SER A 25 -15.20 -14.96 25.85
C SER A 25 -13.97 -14.87 24.95
N MET A 26 -13.86 -13.78 24.17
CA MET A 26 -12.68 -13.47 23.36
C MET A 26 -11.42 -13.41 24.23
N LYS A 27 -11.47 -12.68 25.35
CA LYS A 27 -10.33 -12.56 26.27
C LYS A 27 -9.88 -13.93 26.80
N VAL A 28 -10.81 -14.78 27.21
CA VAL A 28 -10.50 -16.13 27.71
C VAL A 28 -9.79 -16.97 26.65
N GLU A 29 -10.25 -16.95 25.40
CA GLU A 29 -9.59 -17.69 24.31
C GLU A 29 -8.20 -17.11 23.98
N LEU A 30 -8.04 -15.79 23.98
CA LEU A 30 -6.74 -15.15 23.77
C LEU A 30 -5.73 -15.48 24.88
N ASP A 31 -6.19 -15.56 26.13
CA ASP A 31 -5.33 -15.93 27.26
C ASP A 31 -4.90 -17.41 27.17
N LYS A 32 -5.76 -18.30 26.64
CA LYS A 32 -5.38 -19.69 26.31
C LYS A 32 -4.31 -19.75 25.21
N ILE A 33 -4.47 -18.95 24.15
CA ILE A 33 -3.47 -18.87 23.07
C ILE A 33 -2.14 -18.40 23.66
N LEU A 34 -2.13 -17.33 24.46
CA LEU A 34 -0.92 -16.79 25.08
C LEU A 34 -0.20 -17.82 25.96
N ALA A 35 -0.93 -18.72 26.63
CA ALA A 35 -0.33 -19.77 27.45
C ALA A 35 0.50 -20.80 26.64
N THR A 36 0.33 -20.85 25.32
CA THR A 36 1.11 -21.72 24.43
C THR A 36 2.38 -21.06 23.88
N ALA A 37 2.61 -19.77 24.15
CA ALA A 37 3.76 -19.03 23.64
C ALA A 37 5.09 -19.49 24.26
N HIS A 38 6.15 -19.51 23.46
CA HIS A 38 7.52 -19.77 23.94
C HIS A 38 8.04 -18.60 24.78
N SER A 39 8.87 -18.89 25.78
CA SER A 39 9.36 -17.92 26.78
C SER A 39 10.03 -16.67 26.19
N ASN A 40 10.69 -16.81 25.05
CA ASN A 40 11.34 -15.74 24.30
C ASN A 40 10.37 -14.83 23.51
N GLU A 41 9.14 -15.27 23.23
CA GLU A 41 8.16 -14.54 22.41
C GLU A 41 6.94 -14.05 23.20
N ILE A 42 6.81 -14.45 24.47
CA ILE A 42 5.66 -14.11 25.34
C ILE A 42 5.43 -12.60 25.40
N GLU A 43 6.48 -11.79 25.61
CA GLU A 43 6.29 -10.34 25.80
C GLU A 43 5.76 -9.64 24.55
N HIS A 44 6.33 -9.96 23.38
CA HIS A 44 5.88 -9.40 22.10
C HIS A 44 4.47 -9.89 21.76
N THR A 45 4.20 -11.20 21.91
CA THR A 45 2.88 -11.78 21.66
C THR A 45 1.82 -11.15 22.55
N LYS A 46 2.13 -10.91 23.83
CA LYS A 46 1.22 -10.23 24.75
C LYS A 46 0.88 -8.83 24.27
N LYS A 47 1.85 -8.04 23.82
CA LYS A 47 1.62 -6.68 23.28
C LYS A 47 0.70 -6.71 22.05
N ASP A 48 0.94 -7.66 21.15
CA ASP A 48 0.11 -7.86 19.95
C ASP A 48 -1.33 -8.22 20.33
N LEU A 49 -1.52 -9.20 21.23
CA LEU A 49 -2.86 -9.62 21.65
C LEU A 49 -3.61 -8.51 22.41
N GLU A 50 -2.92 -7.68 23.20
CA GLU A 50 -3.54 -6.51 23.82
C GLU A 50 -3.94 -5.44 22.79
N GLY A 51 -3.14 -5.23 21.74
CA GLY A 51 -3.52 -4.40 20.59
C GLY A 51 -4.76 -4.93 19.88
N PHE A 52 -4.83 -6.24 19.66
CA PHE A 52 -5.99 -6.91 19.08
C PHE A 52 -7.25 -6.79 19.96
N LYS A 53 -7.13 -6.97 21.28
CA LYS A 53 -8.24 -6.77 22.24
C LYS A 53 -8.82 -5.36 22.13
N LYS A 54 -7.96 -4.32 22.08
CA LYS A 54 -8.38 -2.93 21.89
C LYS A 54 -9.12 -2.73 20.57
N LEU A 55 -8.62 -3.33 19.49
CA LEU A 55 -9.25 -3.26 18.17
C LEU A 55 -10.62 -3.95 18.14
N PHE A 56 -10.73 -5.12 18.76
CA PHE A 56 -11.98 -5.88 18.86
C PHE A 56 -13.03 -5.15 19.71
N HIS A 57 -12.62 -4.56 20.84
CA HIS A 57 -13.48 -3.73 21.67
C HIS A 57 -14.07 -2.55 20.89
N ARG A 58 -13.22 -1.82 20.15
CA ARG A 58 -13.68 -0.72 19.28
C ARG A 58 -14.62 -1.21 18.17
N PHE A 59 -14.32 -2.36 17.55
CA PHE A 59 -15.18 -2.97 16.53
C PHE A 59 -16.58 -3.25 17.08
N LEU A 60 -16.71 -3.74 18.31
CA LEU A 60 -18.02 -3.99 18.93
C LEU A 60 -18.75 -2.70 19.31
N GLN A 61 -18.03 -1.61 19.59
CA GLN A 61 -18.61 -0.30 19.90
C GLN A 61 -19.17 0.42 18.66
N GLU A 62 -18.46 0.37 17.54
CA GLU A 62 -18.81 1.07 16.29
C GLU A 62 -20.03 0.42 15.59
N LYS A 63 -21.25 0.90 15.87
CA LYS A 63 -22.54 0.33 15.40
C LYS A 63 -23.16 1.02 14.17
N GLY A 64 -22.38 1.73 13.35
CA GLY A 64 -22.91 2.46 12.20
C GLY A 64 -21.83 2.94 11.23
N PRO A 65 -22.20 3.65 10.14
CA PRO A 65 -21.24 4.28 9.25
C PRO A 65 -20.33 5.21 10.08
N SER A 66 -19.01 5.07 9.97
CA SER A 66 -18.07 5.89 10.75
C SER A 66 -18.10 7.38 10.37
N VAL A 67 -18.85 7.72 9.32
CA VAL A 67 -18.99 9.06 8.76
C VAL A 67 -20.46 9.34 8.44
N ASP A 68 -20.97 10.43 8.99
CA ASP A 68 -22.22 11.04 8.54
C ASP A 68 -21.97 11.81 7.24
N TRP A 69 -22.61 11.38 6.14
CA TRP A 69 -22.45 11.98 4.81
C TRP A 69 -22.76 13.49 4.81
N GLY A 70 -23.75 13.93 5.60
CA GLY A 70 -24.14 15.35 5.66
C GLY A 70 -23.07 16.27 6.27
N LYS A 71 -22.14 15.71 7.03
CA LYS A 71 -21.03 16.45 7.64
C LYS A 71 -19.75 16.43 6.80
N ILE A 72 -19.69 15.63 5.73
CA ILE A 72 -18.53 15.59 4.84
C ILE A 72 -18.49 16.86 4.02
N GLN A 73 -17.38 17.58 4.12
CA GLN A 73 -17.13 18.79 3.36
C GLN A 73 -15.94 18.58 2.43
N ARG A 74 -15.90 19.37 1.36
CA ARG A 74 -14.73 19.43 0.48
C ARG A 74 -13.54 20.00 1.27
N PRO A 75 -12.32 19.49 1.06
CA PRO A 75 -11.15 20.04 1.70
C PRO A 75 -10.99 21.53 1.30
N PRO A 76 -10.65 22.43 2.24
CA PRO A 76 -10.35 23.83 1.94
C PRO A 76 -9.22 23.95 0.91
N GLU A 77 -9.22 24.99 0.08
CA GLU A 77 -8.22 25.13 -0.99
C GLU A 77 -6.77 25.14 -0.47
N ASP A 78 -6.52 25.75 0.69
CA ASP A 78 -5.17 25.81 1.29
C ASP A 78 -4.74 24.51 1.99
N SER A 79 -5.69 23.59 2.23
CA SER A 79 -5.41 22.32 2.89
C SER A 79 -4.79 21.28 1.95
N ILE A 80 -4.91 21.50 0.62
CA ILE A 80 -4.30 20.66 -0.41
C ILE A 80 -3.56 21.54 -1.42
N GLN A 81 -2.22 21.54 -1.34
CA GLN A 81 -1.41 22.39 -2.20
C GLN A 81 -1.04 21.68 -3.51
N PRO A 82 -1.13 22.36 -4.66
CA PRO A 82 -0.55 21.86 -5.91
C PRO A 82 0.96 21.71 -5.80
N TYR A 83 1.50 20.59 -6.29
CA TYR A 83 2.93 20.31 -6.28
C TYR A 83 3.76 21.38 -7.00
N GLU A 84 3.21 22.01 -8.05
CA GLU A 84 3.86 23.07 -8.80
C GLU A 84 4.18 24.29 -7.92
N LYS A 85 3.30 24.63 -6.95
CA LYS A 85 3.55 25.71 -5.99
C LYS A 85 4.70 25.35 -5.04
N ILE A 86 4.83 24.08 -4.69
CA ILE A 86 5.90 23.58 -3.83
C ILE A 86 7.23 23.58 -4.59
N LYS A 87 7.23 23.06 -5.80
CA LYS A 87 8.38 23.04 -6.70
C LYS A 87 8.88 24.46 -7.02
N ALA A 88 7.97 25.43 -7.17
CA ALA A 88 8.31 26.83 -7.42
C ALA A 88 9.13 27.50 -6.30
N ARG A 89 9.12 26.95 -5.07
CA ARG A 89 9.99 27.42 -3.98
C ARG A 89 11.46 27.04 -4.17
N GLY A 90 11.75 26.15 -5.09
CA GLY A 90 13.10 25.66 -5.36
C GLY A 90 13.58 24.59 -4.38
N LEU A 91 14.82 24.16 -4.63
CA LEU A 91 15.52 23.20 -3.80
C LEU A 91 16.03 23.87 -2.51
N PRO A 92 16.25 23.08 -1.43
CA PRO A 92 16.85 23.62 -0.21
C PRO A 92 18.31 23.99 -0.46
N ASP A 93 18.78 25.08 0.16
CA ASP A 93 20.19 25.54 0.06
C ASP A 93 21.18 24.44 0.51
N ASN A 94 20.80 23.66 1.52
CA ASN A 94 21.58 22.54 2.02
C ASN A 94 20.77 21.23 1.97
N ILE A 95 20.83 20.55 0.81
CA ILE A 95 20.17 19.26 0.57
C ILE A 95 20.64 18.20 1.56
N ALA A 96 21.95 18.15 1.87
CA ALA A 96 22.51 17.14 2.76
C ALA A 96 21.93 17.25 4.18
N SER A 97 21.78 18.47 4.70
CA SER A 97 21.22 18.71 6.02
C SER A 97 19.77 18.26 6.15
N VAL A 98 18.93 18.49 5.13
CA VAL A 98 17.52 18.08 5.19
C VAL A 98 17.36 16.57 5.00
N LEU A 99 18.18 15.96 4.15
CA LEU A 99 18.18 14.51 3.92
C LEU A 99 18.65 13.74 5.16
N ASN A 100 19.66 14.23 5.88
CA ASN A 100 20.12 13.59 7.10
C ASN A 100 19.06 13.54 8.20
N LYS A 101 17.99 14.35 8.11
CA LYS A 101 16.84 14.33 9.02
C LYS A 101 15.69 13.42 8.54
N LEU A 102 15.82 12.80 7.36
CA LEU A 102 14.81 11.93 6.76
C LEU A 102 15.14 10.45 6.98
N VAL A 103 14.08 9.64 7.14
CA VAL A 103 14.11 8.18 7.09
C VAL A 103 13.15 7.72 6.01
N VAL A 104 13.55 6.77 5.16
CA VAL A 104 12.66 6.17 4.17
C VAL A 104 12.10 4.87 4.73
N VAL A 105 10.77 4.73 4.76
CA VAL A 105 10.07 3.54 5.23
C VAL A 105 9.29 2.92 4.09
N LYS A 106 9.52 1.64 3.80
CA LYS A 106 8.79 0.88 2.78
C LYS A 106 7.90 -0.18 3.42
N LEU A 107 6.63 -0.18 3.04
CA LEU A 107 5.67 -1.21 3.42
C LEU A 107 5.97 -2.49 2.64
N ASN A 108 6.48 -3.52 3.34
CA ASN A 108 6.98 -4.78 2.76
C ASN A 108 6.21 -6.02 3.25
N GLY A 109 5.09 -5.85 3.95
CA GLY A 109 4.32 -6.98 4.48
C GLY A 109 3.54 -7.82 3.45
N GLY A 110 3.47 -7.38 2.20
CA GLY A 110 2.65 -7.96 1.14
C GLY A 110 3.34 -9.09 0.37
N LEU A 111 2.57 -10.13 0.05
CA LEU A 111 3.03 -11.26 -0.77
C LEU A 111 2.75 -11.05 -2.26
N GLY A 112 3.55 -11.71 -3.10
CA GLY A 112 3.38 -11.74 -4.56
C GLY A 112 2.30 -12.69 -5.08
N THR A 113 1.37 -13.16 -4.24
CA THR A 113 0.41 -14.22 -4.57
C THR A 113 -0.51 -13.87 -5.74
N SER A 114 -0.93 -12.61 -5.83
CA SER A 114 -1.71 -12.08 -6.97
C SER A 114 -1.01 -12.24 -8.33
N MET A 115 0.32 -12.34 -8.32
CA MET A 115 1.15 -12.55 -9.51
C MET A 115 1.75 -13.96 -9.56
N GLY A 116 1.24 -14.89 -8.73
CA GLY A 116 1.66 -16.28 -8.68
C GLY A 116 2.99 -16.55 -7.95
N CYS A 117 3.55 -15.57 -7.25
CA CYS A 117 4.78 -15.74 -6.47
C CYS A 117 4.48 -16.05 -5.00
N LYS A 118 5.21 -17.01 -4.41
CA LYS A 118 5.02 -17.44 -3.01
C LYS A 118 5.70 -16.53 -1.98
N GLY A 119 6.73 -15.77 -2.38
CA GLY A 119 7.52 -14.92 -1.49
C GLY A 119 7.03 -13.47 -1.38
N PRO A 120 7.81 -12.61 -0.68
CA PRO A 120 7.53 -11.19 -0.58
C PRO A 120 7.44 -10.54 -1.96
N LYS A 121 6.47 -9.64 -2.13
CA LYS A 121 6.27 -8.95 -3.41
C LYS A 121 7.49 -8.12 -3.82
N SER A 122 8.23 -7.63 -2.85
CA SER A 122 9.46 -6.86 -3.07
C SER A 122 10.55 -7.62 -3.83
N LEU A 123 10.48 -8.95 -3.87
CA LEU A 123 11.49 -9.82 -4.50
C LEU A 123 11.15 -10.20 -5.93
N ILE A 124 9.99 -9.76 -6.43
CA ILE A 124 9.64 -9.95 -7.84
C ILE A 124 10.59 -9.09 -8.67
N GLY A 125 11.23 -9.71 -9.66
CA GLY A 125 12.05 -9.02 -10.65
C GLY A 125 11.19 -8.09 -11.49
N VAL A 126 11.57 -6.81 -11.51
CA VAL A 126 10.85 -5.74 -12.21
C VAL A 126 11.55 -5.40 -13.51
N ARG A 127 12.87 -5.15 -13.49
CA ARG A 127 13.58 -4.67 -14.67
C ARG A 127 15.06 -5.03 -14.63
N ASN A 128 15.57 -5.61 -15.72
CA ASN A 128 16.97 -6.05 -15.84
C ASN A 128 17.40 -6.89 -14.62
N GLU A 129 16.57 -7.86 -14.24
CA GLU A 129 16.76 -8.73 -13.05
C GLU A 129 16.68 -8.01 -11.69
N ASN A 130 16.60 -6.68 -11.65
CA ASN A 130 16.42 -5.93 -10.41
C ASN A 130 15.01 -6.11 -9.86
N THR A 131 14.94 -6.45 -8.58
CA THR A 131 13.70 -6.51 -7.81
C THR A 131 13.23 -5.13 -7.37
N PHE A 132 12.01 -5.00 -6.82
CA PHE A 132 11.56 -3.72 -6.24
C PHE A 132 12.49 -3.24 -5.11
N LEU A 133 13.00 -4.19 -4.32
CA LEU A 133 13.94 -3.89 -3.24
C LEU A 133 15.29 -3.40 -3.80
N ASP A 134 15.81 -4.04 -4.84
CA ASP A 134 17.04 -3.61 -5.52
C ASP A 134 16.90 -2.17 -6.02
N LEU A 135 15.79 -1.85 -6.69
CA LEU A 135 15.53 -0.52 -7.21
C LEU A 135 15.47 0.53 -6.08
N THR A 136 14.83 0.20 -4.96
CA THR A 136 14.76 1.11 -3.81
C THR A 136 16.13 1.32 -3.16
N VAL A 137 16.91 0.26 -3.01
CA VAL A 137 18.28 0.34 -2.47
C VAL A 137 19.16 1.18 -3.40
N GLN A 138 19.10 0.97 -4.71
CA GLN A 138 19.85 1.76 -5.69
C GLN A 138 19.49 3.25 -5.63
N GLN A 139 18.22 3.59 -5.46
CA GLN A 139 17.77 4.99 -5.31
C GLN A 139 18.40 5.66 -4.10
N ILE A 140 18.33 5.03 -2.93
CA ILE A 140 18.81 5.61 -1.68
C ILE A 140 20.35 5.59 -1.64
N GLU A 141 20.97 4.54 -2.14
CA GLU A 141 22.42 4.46 -2.27
C GLU A 141 22.96 5.56 -3.18
N HIS A 142 22.34 5.78 -4.34
CA HIS A 142 22.70 6.87 -5.24
C HIS A 142 22.52 8.23 -4.57
N LEU A 143 21.40 8.44 -3.86
CA LEU A 143 21.14 9.66 -3.10
C LEU A 143 22.23 9.91 -2.03
N ASN A 144 22.61 8.89 -1.27
CA ASN A 144 23.65 8.98 -0.26
C ASN A 144 25.05 9.25 -0.85
N LYS A 145 25.37 8.65 -2.01
CA LYS A 145 26.63 8.89 -2.72
C LYS A 145 26.67 10.32 -3.28
N SER A 146 25.61 10.78 -3.93
CA SER A 146 25.55 12.07 -4.62
C SER A 146 25.55 13.26 -3.66
N TYR A 147 24.83 13.18 -2.53
CA TYR A 147 24.74 14.27 -1.56
C TYR A 147 25.62 14.09 -0.33
N ASN A 148 26.43 13.02 -0.28
CA ASN A 148 27.27 12.67 0.85
C ASN A 148 26.47 12.58 2.18
N THR A 149 25.32 11.90 2.14
CA THR A 149 24.40 11.74 3.27
C THR A 149 24.34 10.30 3.77
N ASP A 150 23.61 10.09 4.86
CA ASP A 150 23.30 8.77 5.40
C ASP A 150 21.80 8.65 5.71
N VAL A 151 21.00 8.50 4.64
CA VAL A 151 19.57 8.25 4.72
C VAL A 151 19.33 6.75 4.94
N PRO A 152 18.69 6.37 6.06
CA PRO A 152 18.35 4.98 6.34
C PRO A 152 17.09 4.54 5.59
N LEU A 153 17.07 3.27 5.20
CA LEU A 153 15.92 2.55 4.68
C LEU A 153 15.37 1.62 5.77
N VAL A 154 14.07 1.68 6.03
CA VAL A 154 13.38 0.80 6.98
C VAL A 154 12.33 -0.01 6.23
N LEU A 155 12.35 -1.33 6.38
CA LEU A 155 11.34 -2.22 5.82
C LEU A 155 10.38 -2.68 6.92
N MET A 156 9.10 -2.35 6.76
CA MET A 156 8.02 -2.90 7.61
C MET A 156 7.59 -4.23 7.02
N ASN A 157 8.08 -5.32 7.62
CA ASN A 157 7.80 -6.68 7.19
C ASN A 157 6.50 -7.21 7.82
N SER A 158 6.12 -8.42 7.42
CA SER A 158 5.11 -9.25 8.08
C SER A 158 5.73 -10.60 8.44
N PHE A 159 5.10 -11.37 9.31
CA PHE A 159 5.50 -12.76 9.57
C PHE A 159 5.54 -13.64 8.30
N ASN A 160 4.87 -13.24 7.22
CA ASN A 160 4.93 -13.94 5.92
C ASN A 160 6.16 -13.56 5.08
N THR A 161 6.86 -12.49 5.43
CA THR A 161 7.90 -11.87 4.57
C THR A 161 9.22 -11.62 5.28
N ASP A 162 9.24 -11.61 6.61
CA ASP A 162 10.40 -11.19 7.41
C ASP A 162 11.62 -12.09 7.20
N ASP A 163 11.45 -13.41 7.33
CA ASP A 163 12.55 -14.38 7.18
C ASP A 163 13.16 -14.34 5.77
N ASP A 164 12.32 -14.34 4.74
CA ASP A 164 12.76 -14.29 3.35
C ASP A 164 13.43 -12.96 3.01
N THR A 165 12.92 -11.85 3.56
CA THR A 165 13.55 -10.54 3.41
C THR A 165 14.90 -10.50 4.11
N LYS A 166 15.03 -11.00 5.34
CA LYS A 166 16.30 -11.01 6.09
C LYS A 166 17.40 -11.83 5.39
N LYS A 167 17.05 -12.99 4.81
CA LYS A 167 18.01 -13.84 4.09
C LYS A 167 18.68 -13.10 2.93
N ILE A 168 17.94 -12.29 2.19
CA ILE A 168 18.48 -11.58 1.03
C ILE A 168 19.19 -10.27 1.37
N LEU A 169 18.95 -9.70 2.56
CA LEU A 169 19.53 -8.40 2.93
C LEU A 169 21.06 -8.43 2.97
N GLN A 170 21.65 -9.62 3.13
CA GLN A 170 23.09 -9.84 3.04
C GLN A 170 23.69 -9.34 1.71
N LYS A 171 22.91 -9.33 0.62
CA LYS A 171 23.30 -8.78 -0.69
C LYS A 171 23.73 -7.32 -0.61
N TYR A 172 23.16 -6.55 0.31
CA TYR A 172 23.37 -5.10 0.42
C TYR A 172 24.38 -4.70 1.50
N SER A 173 25.12 -5.66 2.08
CA SER A 173 26.07 -5.41 3.17
C SER A 173 27.18 -4.41 2.80
N HIS A 174 27.51 -4.30 1.52
CA HIS A 174 28.52 -3.36 1.00
C HIS A 174 27.90 -2.12 0.32
N SER A 175 26.57 -2.00 0.30
CA SER A 175 25.89 -0.85 -0.28
C SER A 175 25.94 0.34 0.69
N ARG A 176 26.03 1.56 0.16
CA ARG A 176 26.04 2.79 0.98
C ARG A 176 24.64 3.18 1.46
N VAL A 177 23.99 2.28 2.19
CA VAL A 177 22.67 2.50 2.81
C VAL A 177 22.55 1.65 4.07
N LYS A 178 22.09 2.26 5.17
CA LYS A 178 21.71 1.53 6.37
C LYS A 178 20.30 0.99 6.22
N ILE A 179 20.14 -0.34 6.24
CA ILE A 179 18.85 -1.00 6.11
C ILE A 179 18.44 -1.58 7.46
N TYR A 180 17.28 -1.15 7.95
CA TYR A 180 16.63 -1.67 9.15
C TYR A 180 15.38 -2.44 8.76
N THR A 181 15.00 -3.41 9.60
CA THR A 181 13.75 -4.16 9.46
C THR A 181 13.05 -4.21 10.78
N PHE A 182 11.73 -4.10 10.76
CA PHE A 182 10.89 -4.49 11.89
C PHE A 182 9.67 -5.25 11.38
N ASN A 183 9.14 -6.13 12.22
CA ASN A 183 7.95 -6.89 11.90
C ASN A 183 6.72 -6.17 12.45
N GLN A 184 5.66 -6.12 11.65
CA GLN A 184 4.36 -5.65 12.13
C GLN A 184 3.70 -6.70 13.02
N SER A 185 2.69 -6.30 13.79
CA SER A 185 1.96 -7.21 14.67
C SER A 185 1.26 -8.35 13.91
N ARG A 186 0.94 -9.41 14.64
CA ARG A 186 0.24 -10.59 14.10
C ARG A 186 -1.01 -10.89 14.90
N TYR A 187 -2.19 -10.77 14.26
CA TYR A 187 -3.48 -10.95 14.94
C TYR A 187 -4.19 -12.24 14.52
N PRO A 188 -4.96 -12.87 15.42
CA PRO A 188 -5.71 -14.08 15.09
C PRO A 188 -6.96 -13.72 14.29
N ARG A 189 -7.23 -14.45 13.22
CA ARG A 189 -8.48 -14.31 12.45
C ARG A 189 -9.65 -14.71 13.34
N ILE A 190 -10.80 -14.08 13.10
CA ILE A 190 -12.01 -14.29 13.89
C ILE A 190 -13.00 -15.08 13.03
N ASN A 191 -13.62 -16.11 13.59
CA ASN A 191 -14.71 -16.81 12.94
C ASN A 191 -15.93 -15.87 12.78
N LYS A 192 -16.53 -15.81 11.60
CA LYS A 192 -17.58 -14.84 11.30
C LYS A 192 -18.86 -15.08 12.10
N GLU A 193 -19.18 -16.33 12.39
CA GLU A 193 -20.41 -16.74 13.06
C GLU A 193 -20.27 -16.69 14.59
N THR A 194 -19.17 -17.18 15.14
CA THR A 194 -18.95 -17.24 16.60
C THR A 194 -18.31 -15.98 17.17
N LEU A 195 -17.68 -15.14 16.33
CA LEU A 195 -16.87 -14.00 16.73
C LEU A 195 -15.73 -14.35 17.69
N LEU A 196 -15.24 -15.59 17.66
CA LEU A 196 -14.10 -16.08 18.45
C LEU A 196 -12.86 -16.30 17.57
N PRO A 197 -11.64 -16.27 18.13
CA PRO A 197 -10.43 -16.50 17.36
C PRO A 197 -10.39 -17.94 16.84
N ILE A 198 -9.93 -18.13 15.61
CA ILE A 198 -9.76 -19.49 15.05
C ILE A 198 -8.44 -20.15 15.46
N ALA A 199 -7.45 -19.34 15.82
CA ALA A 199 -6.17 -19.82 16.33
C ALA A 199 -6.37 -20.45 17.71
N LYS A 200 -5.77 -21.62 17.94
CA LYS A 200 -5.79 -22.31 19.24
C LYS A 200 -4.49 -22.18 20.01
N ASP A 201 -3.41 -21.90 19.30
CA ASP A 201 -2.06 -21.81 19.82
C ASP A 201 -1.23 -20.80 18.99
N VAL A 202 -0.05 -20.45 19.51
CA VAL A 202 0.87 -19.48 18.91
C VAL A 202 1.75 -20.11 17.82
N SER A 203 1.74 -21.43 17.68
CA SER A 203 2.63 -22.14 16.76
C SER A 203 2.36 -21.76 15.30
N TYR A 204 3.45 -21.74 14.54
CA TYR A 204 3.48 -21.30 13.16
C TYR A 204 3.89 -22.46 12.24
N SER A 205 3.11 -23.53 12.27
CA SER A 205 3.35 -24.71 11.41
C SER A 205 2.04 -25.29 10.89
N GLY A 206 2.05 -25.73 9.64
CA GLY A 206 0.89 -26.38 9.01
C GLY A 206 -0.31 -25.45 8.87
N GLU A 207 -1.50 -25.97 9.17
CA GLU A 207 -2.79 -25.28 9.02
C GLU A 207 -2.92 -24.02 9.88
N ASN A 208 -2.15 -23.90 10.97
CA ASN A 208 -2.17 -22.72 11.84
C ASN A 208 -1.63 -21.45 11.16
N THR A 209 -0.87 -21.56 10.07
CA THR A 209 -0.38 -20.38 9.33
C THR A 209 -1.54 -19.54 8.76
N GLU A 210 -2.66 -20.18 8.39
CA GLU A 210 -3.87 -19.50 7.92
C GLU A 210 -4.73 -18.96 9.05
N CYS A 211 -4.43 -19.27 10.31
CA CYS A 211 -5.18 -18.75 11.46
C CYS A 211 -4.84 -17.29 11.78
N TRP A 212 -3.72 -16.78 11.26
CA TRP A 212 -3.20 -15.45 11.58
C TRP A 212 -3.21 -14.50 10.37
N TYR A 213 -3.16 -13.19 10.62
CA TYR A 213 -3.05 -12.18 9.59
C TYR A 213 -2.31 -10.92 10.10
N PRO A 214 -1.63 -10.18 9.21
CA PRO A 214 -1.12 -8.86 9.54
C PRO A 214 -2.29 -7.85 9.58
N PRO A 215 -2.40 -6.98 10.60
CA PRO A 215 -3.54 -6.06 10.81
C PRO A 215 -3.58 -4.85 9.88
N GLY A 216 -3.10 -5.02 8.65
CA GLY A 216 -2.99 -3.95 7.65
C GLY A 216 -1.87 -2.96 7.98
N HIS A 217 -1.65 -2.01 7.08
CA HIS A 217 -0.54 -1.07 7.18
C HIS A 217 -0.70 0.00 8.27
N GLY A 218 -1.89 0.15 8.87
CA GLY A 218 -2.11 1.09 9.99
C GLY A 218 -1.36 0.69 11.27
N ASP A 219 -0.97 -0.57 11.41
CA ASP A 219 -0.19 -1.06 12.55
C ASP A 219 1.22 -0.46 12.64
N ILE A 220 1.69 0.20 11.57
CA ILE A 220 3.00 0.85 11.52
C ILE A 220 3.30 1.70 12.76
N TYR A 221 2.32 2.42 13.32
CA TYR A 221 2.55 3.27 14.49
C TYR A 221 2.89 2.48 15.74
N ALA A 222 2.19 1.37 15.98
CA ALA A 222 2.38 0.52 17.15
C ALA A 222 3.64 -0.33 17.01
N SER A 223 3.81 -1.02 15.88
CA SER A 223 4.98 -1.89 15.65
C SER A 223 6.29 -1.11 15.52
N PHE A 224 6.27 0.08 14.90
CA PHE A 224 7.47 0.92 14.83
C PHE A 224 7.89 1.46 16.21
N TYR A 225 6.93 1.87 17.05
CA TYR A 225 7.19 2.23 18.45
C TYR A 225 7.73 1.03 19.25
N ASN A 226 7.04 -0.11 19.19
CA ASN A 226 7.42 -1.31 19.93
C ASN A 226 8.79 -1.89 19.52
N SER A 227 9.24 -1.64 18.28
CA SER A 227 10.55 -2.07 17.80
C SER A 227 11.73 -1.32 18.44
N GLY A 228 11.49 -0.18 19.10
CA GLY A 228 12.53 0.73 19.60
C GLY A 228 13.24 1.54 18.51
N LEU A 229 13.00 1.25 17.22
CA LEU A 229 13.61 1.99 16.11
C LEU A 229 13.17 3.45 16.08
N LEU A 230 11.91 3.74 16.46
CA LEU A 230 11.40 5.10 16.55
C LEU A 230 12.28 5.97 17.47
N ASP A 231 12.59 5.48 18.67
CA ASP A 231 13.42 6.20 19.63
C ASP A 231 14.87 6.32 19.18
N ASN A 232 15.44 5.25 18.61
CA ASN A 232 16.80 5.26 18.07
C ASN A 232 16.95 6.30 16.95
N LEU A 233 15.99 6.35 16.01
CA LEU A 233 16.04 7.29 14.89
C LEU A 233 15.83 8.74 15.36
N ILE A 234 14.97 8.98 16.34
CA ILE A 234 14.84 10.31 16.97
C ILE A 234 16.16 10.71 17.64
N ALA A 235 16.80 9.80 18.37
CA ALA A 235 18.09 10.05 19.03
C ALA A 235 19.23 10.32 18.03
N GLU A 236 19.18 9.71 16.84
CA GLU A 236 20.08 10.01 15.70
C GLU A 236 19.80 11.37 15.04
N GLY A 237 18.79 12.12 15.50
CA GLY A 237 18.43 13.44 14.96
C GLY A 237 17.53 13.39 13.73
N LYS A 238 16.87 12.24 13.46
CA LYS A 238 15.86 12.14 12.40
C LYS A 238 14.56 12.82 12.84
N GLU A 239 13.90 13.49 11.90
CA GLU A 239 12.70 14.29 12.18
C GLU A 239 11.45 13.78 11.45
N TYR A 240 11.60 13.23 10.24
CA TYR A 240 10.49 12.76 9.41
C TYR A 240 10.74 11.37 8.85
N ILE A 241 9.66 10.60 8.72
CA ILE A 241 9.62 9.38 7.91
C ILE A 241 8.87 9.64 6.60
N PHE A 242 9.37 9.06 5.51
CA PHE A 242 8.66 8.95 4.23
C PHE A 242 8.18 7.50 4.05
N VAL A 243 6.88 7.26 4.23
CA VAL A 243 6.24 5.96 4.10
C VAL A 243 5.68 5.79 2.69
N SER A 244 5.98 4.67 2.05
CA SER A 244 5.36 4.30 0.77
C SER A 244 5.35 2.79 0.55
N ASN A 245 4.52 2.30 -0.38
CA ASN A 245 4.52 0.89 -0.75
C ASN A 245 5.80 0.54 -1.51
N ILE A 246 6.38 -0.64 -1.26
CA ILE A 246 7.54 -1.12 -2.02
C ILE A 246 7.24 -1.35 -3.51
N ASP A 247 5.97 -1.64 -3.82
CA ASP A 247 5.51 -1.87 -5.19
C ASP A 247 5.09 -0.58 -5.93
N ASN A 248 5.23 0.60 -5.31
CA ASN A 248 5.08 1.89 -5.98
C ASN A 248 6.45 2.40 -6.43
N LEU A 249 6.77 2.23 -7.71
CA LEU A 249 8.05 2.63 -8.28
C LEU A 249 8.19 4.16 -8.47
N GLY A 250 7.07 4.89 -8.43
CA GLY A 250 7.05 6.35 -8.49
C GLY A 250 7.35 7.01 -7.15
N ALA A 251 7.31 6.27 -6.03
CA ALA A 251 7.52 6.78 -4.69
C ALA A 251 9.01 6.98 -4.36
N THR A 252 9.65 7.93 -5.04
CA THR A 252 11.02 8.37 -4.77
C THR A 252 11.05 9.49 -3.72
N VAL A 253 12.20 9.73 -3.09
CA VAL A 253 12.37 10.88 -2.19
C VAL A 253 12.31 12.18 -2.98
N ASP A 254 11.29 13.00 -2.74
CA ASP A 254 11.12 14.29 -3.40
C ASP A 254 11.74 15.42 -2.56
N LEU A 255 12.78 16.06 -3.10
CA LEU A 255 13.51 17.13 -2.39
C LEU A 255 12.69 18.42 -2.23
N TYR A 256 11.72 18.68 -3.11
CA TYR A 256 10.86 19.86 -3.02
C TYR A 256 9.84 19.69 -1.89
N ILE A 257 9.23 18.51 -1.79
CA ILE A 257 8.33 18.16 -0.67
C ILE A 257 9.12 18.18 0.64
N LEU A 258 10.31 17.58 0.67
CA LEU A 258 11.16 17.58 1.86
C LEU A 258 11.55 19.00 2.30
N ASN A 259 11.89 19.88 1.35
CA ASN A 259 12.17 21.29 1.64
C ASN A 259 10.95 22.00 2.22
N HIS A 260 9.75 21.73 1.68
CA HIS A 260 8.51 22.31 2.20
C HIS A 260 8.23 21.91 3.65
N LEU A 261 8.52 20.65 4.01
CA LEU A 261 8.32 20.11 5.35
C LEU A 261 9.34 20.66 6.36
N MET A 262 10.62 20.67 5.97
CA MET A 262 11.72 21.06 6.87
C MET A 262 11.84 22.59 7.00
N ASN A 263 11.49 23.34 5.95
CA ASN A 263 11.55 24.80 5.90
C ASN A 263 10.15 25.37 5.54
N PRO A 264 9.16 25.27 6.43
CA PRO A 264 7.81 25.77 6.15
C PRO A 264 7.81 27.31 6.09
N PRO A 265 7.07 27.92 5.13
CA PRO A 265 7.17 29.36 4.86
C PRO A 265 6.66 30.23 6.02
N ASN A 266 5.72 29.71 6.82
CA ASN A 266 5.09 30.44 7.93
C ASN A 266 5.57 29.95 9.31
N GLY A 267 6.67 29.18 9.35
CA GLY A 267 7.13 28.50 10.58
C GLY A 267 6.20 27.40 11.11
N LYS A 268 5.07 27.15 10.44
CA LYS A 268 4.11 26.10 10.83
C LYS A 268 4.59 24.74 10.33
N ARG A 269 5.09 23.93 11.25
CA ARG A 269 5.45 22.54 11.00
C ARG A 269 4.20 21.69 10.75
N CYS A 270 4.21 20.94 9.65
CA CYS A 270 3.17 19.95 9.34
C CYS A 270 3.57 18.60 9.93
N GLU A 271 2.73 17.98 10.75
CA GLU A 271 3.06 16.70 11.37
C GLU A 271 2.77 15.51 10.47
N PHE A 272 1.84 15.67 9.53
CA PHE A 272 1.42 14.61 8.62
C PHE A 272 1.07 15.20 7.26
N VAL A 273 1.72 14.69 6.22
CA VAL A 273 1.44 15.08 4.83
C VAL A 273 1.15 13.85 3.98
N MET A 274 0.05 13.91 3.24
CA MET A 274 -0.39 12.87 2.31
C MET A 274 -0.26 13.37 0.88
N GLU A 275 0.52 12.66 0.07
CA GLU A 275 0.50 12.89 -1.37
C GLU A 275 -0.82 12.33 -1.93
N VAL A 276 -1.56 13.19 -2.62
CA VAL A 276 -2.77 12.84 -3.37
C VAL A 276 -2.50 13.08 -4.84
N THR A 277 -3.22 12.40 -5.73
CA THR A 277 -3.12 12.66 -7.17
C THR A 277 -4.51 12.65 -7.81
N ASN A 278 -4.63 13.21 -9.00
CA ASN A 278 -5.93 13.33 -9.70
C ASN A 278 -6.49 11.94 -10.05
N LYS A 279 -7.79 11.72 -9.79
CA LYS A 279 -8.48 10.46 -10.10
C LYS A 279 -8.60 10.26 -11.61
N THR A 280 -8.17 9.09 -12.10
CA THR A 280 -8.57 8.59 -13.42
C THR A 280 -9.81 7.69 -13.30
N ARG A 281 -10.36 7.24 -14.43
CA ARG A 281 -11.47 6.25 -14.43
C ARG A 281 -11.10 4.93 -13.74
N ALA A 282 -9.81 4.58 -13.68
CA ALA A 282 -9.33 3.38 -12.98
C ALA A 282 -9.30 3.56 -11.45
N ASP A 283 -9.23 4.81 -10.96
CA ASP A 283 -8.94 5.14 -9.55
C ASP A 283 -10.21 5.51 -8.75
N VAL A 284 -11.40 5.37 -9.35
CA VAL A 284 -12.68 5.82 -8.75
C VAL A 284 -13.04 5.14 -7.43
N LYS A 285 -12.41 4.00 -7.13
CA LYS A 285 -12.61 3.24 -5.88
C LYS A 285 -11.68 3.68 -4.75
N GLY A 286 -10.63 4.46 -5.05
CA GLY A 286 -9.64 4.88 -4.05
C GLY A 286 -10.20 5.91 -3.07
N GLY A 287 -9.76 5.80 -1.82
CA GLY A 287 -10.05 6.78 -0.76
C GLY A 287 -9.63 8.19 -1.15
N THR A 288 -10.38 9.18 -0.66
CA THR A 288 -10.16 10.60 -0.95
C THR A 288 -10.01 11.38 0.35
N LEU A 289 -9.27 12.48 0.28
CA LEU A 289 -9.15 13.40 1.39
C LEU A 289 -10.37 14.33 1.44
N THR A 290 -10.97 14.47 2.62
CA THR A 290 -12.14 15.33 2.88
C THR A 290 -11.90 16.15 4.14
N GLN A 291 -12.79 17.11 4.39
CA GLN A 291 -12.87 17.78 5.69
C GLN A 291 -14.06 17.22 6.48
N TYR A 292 -13.80 16.83 7.72
CA TYR A 292 -14.81 16.35 8.65
C TYR A 292 -14.48 16.90 10.05
N GLU A 293 -15.44 17.58 10.68
CA GLU A 293 -15.26 18.19 12.01
C GLU A 293 -14.00 19.09 12.10
N ASN A 294 -13.82 19.94 11.07
CA ASN A 294 -12.71 20.89 10.91
C ASN A 294 -11.30 20.28 10.76
N LYS A 295 -11.16 18.94 10.71
CA LYS A 295 -9.89 18.26 10.42
C LYS A 295 -9.93 17.56 9.06
N LEU A 296 -8.75 17.39 8.45
CA LEU A 296 -8.61 16.54 7.27
C LEU A 296 -8.77 15.08 7.68
N ARG A 297 -9.55 14.34 6.90
CA ARG A 297 -9.83 12.91 7.11
C ARG A 297 -9.75 12.16 5.80
N LEU A 298 -9.16 10.97 5.82
CA LEU A 298 -9.22 10.04 4.69
C LEU A 298 -10.54 9.29 4.76
N VAL A 299 -11.38 9.46 3.75
CA VAL A 299 -12.64 8.71 3.62
C VAL A 299 -12.47 7.62 2.58
N GLU A 300 -12.70 6.38 3.00
CA GLU A 300 -12.69 5.19 2.14
C GLU A 300 -14.11 4.83 1.70
N ILE A 301 -14.24 4.12 0.58
CA ILE A 301 -15.54 3.70 0.04
C ILE A 301 -16.35 2.85 1.04
N ALA A 302 -15.67 2.07 1.90
CA ALA A 302 -16.31 1.24 2.91
C ALA A 302 -17.04 2.06 4.00
N GLN A 303 -16.64 3.31 4.20
CA GLN A 303 -17.22 4.23 5.19
C GLN A 303 -18.42 4.99 4.63
N VAL A 304 -18.61 4.97 3.30
CA VAL A 304 -19.66 5.72 2.62
C VAL A 304 -20.99 4.94 2.69
N PRO A 305 -22.08 5.56 3.16
CA PRO A 305 -23.39 4.93 3.13
C PRO A 305 -23.78 4.50 1.72
N LYS A 306 -24.42 3.33 1.57
CA LYS A 306 -24.77 2.73 0.27
C LYS A 306 -25.49 3.69 -0.69
N ALA A 307 -26.33 4.59 -0.16
CA ALA A 307 -27.07 5.58 -0.95
C ALA A 307 -26.20 6.63 -1.65
N HIS A 308 -24.98 6.88 -1.15
CA HIS A 308 -24.08 7.94 -1.64
C HIS A 308 -22.80 7.40 -2.32
N VAL A 309 -22.73 6.08 -2.55
CA VAL A 309 -21.53 5.44 -3.14
C VAL A 309 -21.25 5.96 -4.55
N ASP A 310 -22.27 6.19 -5.37
CA ASP A 310 -22.08 6.68 -6.74
C ASP A 310 -21.69 8.17 -6.76
N GLU A 311 -22.15 8.92 -5.76
CA GLU A 311 -21.72 10.29 -5.52
C GLU A 311 -20.23 10.34 -5.14
N PHE A 312 -19.77 9.43 -4.29
CA PHE A 312 -18.37 9.30 -3.90
C PHE A 312 -17.44 8.90 -5.06
N LYS A 313 -17.91 8.03 -5.96
CA LYS A 313 -17.17 7.63 -7.17
C LYS A 313 -17.10 8.76 -8.21
N SER A 314 -17.93 9.80 -8.08
CA SER A 314 -17.96 10.90 -9.02
C SER A 314 -16.69 11.74 -8.97
N VAL A 315 -15.92 11.70 -10.07
CA VAL A 315 -14.70 12.51 -10.26
C VAL A 315 -14.97 14.01 -10.28
N SER A 316 -16.23 14.44 -10.49
CA SER A 316 -16.58 15.86 -10.43
C SER A 316 -16.65 16.40 -9.01
N LYS A 317 -17.01 15.55 -8.04
CA LYS A 317 -17.11 15.90 -6.61
C LYS A 317 -15.79 15.67 -5.88
N PHE A 318 -15.19 14.50 -6.09
CA PHE A 318 -13.91 14.13 -5.49
C PHE A 318 -12.89 13.95 -6.61
N LYS A 319 -12.05 14.96 -6.82
CA LYS A 319 -11.11 15.03 -7.95
C LYS A 319 -9.80 14.29 -7.70
N ILE A 320 -9.50 13.97 -6.44
CA ILE A 320 -8.21 13.44 -5.99
C ILE A 320 -8.40 12.10 -5.26
N PHE A 321 -7.32 11.34 -5.13
CA PHE A 321 -7.27 10.15 -4.28
C PHE A 321 -5.90 10.00 -3.62
N ASN A 322 -5.87 9.23 -2.53
CA ASN A 322 -4.66 8.93 -1.77
C ASN A 322 -3.69 8.03 -2.56
N THR A 323 -2.42 8.44 -2.67
CA THR A 323 -1.35 7.64 -3.30
C THR A 323 -0.69 6.64 -2.34
N ASN A 324 -0.96 6.78 -1.04
CA ASN A 324 -0.28 6.11 0.07
C ASN A 324 1.23 6.43 0.18
N ASN A 325 1.68 7.54 -0.41
CA ASN A 325 2.96 8.17 -0.13
C ASN A 325 2.76 9.22 0.98
N LEU A 326 3.34 8.99 2.15
CA LEU A 326 3.06 9.75 3.37
C LEU A 326 4.34 10.27 4.00
N TRP A 327 4.30 11.48 4.52
CA TRP A 327 5.41 12.10 5.24
C TRP A 327 4.94 12.42 6.66
N ILE A 328 5.59 11.84 7.66
CA ILE A 328 5.08 11.87 9.04
C ILE A 328 6.20 12.27 9.99
N ALA A 329 5.94 13.21 10.89
CA ALA A 329 6.89 13.64 11.90
C ALA A 329 7.06 12.57 12.99
N LEU A 330 8.30 12.14 13.24
CA LEU A 330 8.63 11.12 14.23
C LEU A 330 8.19 11.51 15.65
N SER A 331 8.39 12.78 16.03
CA SER A 331 7.98 13.31 17.33
C SER A 331 6.47 13.26 17.55
N ALA A 332 5.68 13.47 16.48
CA ALA A 332 4.23 13.40 16.55
C ALA A 332 3.74 11.95 16.70
N ILE A 333 4.37 10.99 15.98
CA ILE A 333 4.09 9.55 16.16
C ILE A 333 4.31 9.16 17.61
N LYS A 334 5.48 9.48 18.18
CA LYS A 334 5.80 9.15 19.58
C LYS A 334 4.77 9.73 20.55
N ARG A 335 4.52 11.04 20.46
CA ARG A 335 3.57 11.75 21.32
C ARG A 335 2.15 11.17 21.24
N LEU A 336 1.66 10.85 20.05
CA LEU A 336 0.30 10.34 19.86
C LEU A 336 0.20 8.86 20.29
N GLN A 337 1.24 8.07 20.04
CA GLN A 337 1.27 6.65 20.42
C GLN A 337 1.32 6.48 21.95
N GLU A 338 2.18 7.22 22.65
CA GLU A 338 2.27 7.20 24.12
C GLU A 338 0.94 7.60 24.79
N LYS A 339 0.21 8.54 24.19
CA LYS A 339 -1.10 8.99 24.66
C LYS A 339 -2.25 8.11 24.20
N ASN A 340 -2.00 7.07 23.40
CA ASN A 340 -3.03 6.26 22.72
C ASN A 340 -4.06 7.14 21.96
N ALA A 341 -3.62 8.25 21.37
CA ALA A 341 -4.47 9.25 20.70
C ALA A 341 -4.55 9.06 19.16
N ILE A 342 -3.84 8.07 18.63
CA ILE A 342 -3.95 7.70 17.21
C ILE A 342 -5.27 6.98 17.00
N ASP A 343 -6.16 7.61 16.22
CA ASP A 343 -7.46 7.07 15.89
C ASP A 343 -7.52 6.77 14.38
N MET A 344 -8.00 5.58 14.05
CA MET A 344 -8.10 5.06 12.69
C MET A 344 -9.39 4.27 12.58
N GLU A 345 -10.10 4.41 11.45
CA GLU A 345 -11.29 3.61 11.18
C GLU A 345 -10.93 2.13 11.01
N ILE A 346 -11.80 1.27 11.53
CA ILE A 346 -11.65 -0.18 11.43
C ILE A 346 -12.12 -0.63 10.05
N ILE A 347 -11.28 -1.41 9.39
CA ILE A 347 -11.59 -2.07 8.12
C ILE A 347 -11.90 -3.52 8.44
N VAL A 348 -13.14 -3.93 8.19
CA VAL A 348 -13.57 -5.32 8.35
C VAL A 348 -13.46 -6.02 7.00
N ASN A 349 -12.53 -6.96 6.88
CA ASN A 349 -12.25 -7.69 5.66
C ASN A 349 -12.76 -9.15 5.78
N PRO A 350 -13.96 -9.46 5.25
CA PRO A 350 -14.47 -10.83 5.25
C PRO A 350 -13.70 -11.68 4.24
N LYS A 351 -13.30 -12.88 4.65
CA LYS A 351 -12.65 -13.89 3.80
C LYS A 351 -13.24 -15.27 4.05
N THR A 352 -13.05 -16.15 3.09
CA THR A 352 -13.36 -17.58 3.23
C THR A 352 -12.05 -18.34 3.08
N LEU A 353 -11.71 -19.14 4.09
CA LEU A 353 -10.50 -19.95 4.09
C LEU A 353 -10.68 -21.22 3.26
N ASP A 354 -9.57 -21.88 2.96
CA ASP A 354 -9.57 -23.19 2.33
C ASP A 354 -10.30 -24.17 3.27
N GLY A 355 -11.35 -24.81 2.77
CA GLY A 355 -12.30 -25.60 3.58
C GLY A 355 -13.66 -24.92 3.84
N GLY A 356 -13.87 -23.70 3.33
CA GLY A 356 -15.18 -23.04 3.36
C GLY A 356 -15.52 -22.30 4.65
N LEU A 357 -14.56 -22.18 5.57
CA LEU A 357 -14.75 -21.45 6.82
C LEU A 357 -14.77 -19.95 6.57
N ASN A 358 -15.86 -19.27 6.97
CA ASN A 358 -15.95 -17.83 6.88
C ASN A 358 -15.26 -17.16 8.07
N VAL A 359 -14.38 -16.21 7.77
CA VAL A 359 -13.61 -15.48 8.77
C VAL A 359 -13.68 -13.98 8.51
N ILE A 360 -13.40 -13.20 9.54
CA ILE A 360 -13.22 -11.75 9.47
C ILE A 360 -11.81 -11.38 9.94
N GLN A 361 -11.26 -10.37 9.28
CA GLN A 361 -10.01 -9.73 9.62
C GLN A 361 -10.29 -8.27 9.95
N LEU A 362 -9.74 -7.78 11.07
CA LEU A 362 -9.86 -6.40 11.50
C LEU A 362 -8.54 -5.70 11.23
N GLU A 363 -8.56 -4.76 10.29
CA GLU A 363 -7.37 -4.05 9.85
C GLU A 363 -7.56 -2.53 10.03
N THR A 364 -6.46 -1.79 9.95
CA THR A 364 -6.51 -0.31 9.91
C THR A 364 -5.63 0.24 8.79
N ALA A 365 -5.94 1.47 8.36
CA ALA A 365 -5.21 2.14 7.29
C ALA A 365 -4.27 3.23 7.82
N VAL A 366 -3.02 3.28 7.33
CA VAL A 366 -2.01 4.24 7.81
C VAL A 366 -2.45 5.67 7.52
N GLY A 367 -3.03 5.91 6.33
CA GLY A 367 -3.54 7.22 5.94
C GLY A 367 -4.77 7.67 6.73
N ALA A 368 -5.50 6.75 7.39
CA ALA A 368 -6.67 7.08 8.20
C ALA A 368 -6.30 7.90 9.46
N ALA A 369 -5.07 7.71 9.95
CA ALA A 369 -4.57 8.41 11.12
C ALA A 369 -4.39 9.92 10.91
N ILE A 370 -4.43 10.44 9.68
CA ILE A 370 -4.20 11.86 9.37
C ILE A 370 -5.05 12.83 10.21
N LYS A 371 -6.24 12.40 10.64
CA LYS A 371 -7.15 13.17 11.51
C LYS A 371 -6.61 13.39 12.94
N SER A 372 -5.71 12.51 13.41
CA SER A 372 -5.11 12.59 14.75
C SER A 372 -3.88 13.50 14.81
N PHE A 373 -3.36 13.94 13.66
CA PHE A 373 -2.17 14.79 13.58
C PHE A 373 -2.54 16.27 13.46
N GLU A 374 -1.70 17.13 14.02
CA GLU A 374 -1.87 18.58 13.91
C GLU A 374 -1.23 19.11 12.62
N ASN A 375 -1.82 20.18 12.07
CA ASN A 375 -1.39 20.79 10.81
C ASN A 375 -1.24 19.78 9.67
N SER A 376 -2.20 18.86 9.53
CA SER A 376 -2.20 17.91 8.41
C SER A 376 -2.38 18.63 7.07
N LEU A 377 -1.69 18.13 6.04
CA LEU A 377 -1.65 18.75 4.72
C LEU A 377 -1.78 17.70 3.61
N GLY A 378 -2.52 18.01 2.56
CA GLY A 378 -2.47 17.27 1.30
C GLY A 378 -1.54 17.95 0.29
N ILE A 379 -0.85 17.18 -0.54
CA ILE A 379 -0.12 17.71 -1.70
C ILE A 379 -0.61 16.99 -2.96
N ASN A 380 -1.15 17.73 -3.93
CA ASN A 380 -1.55 17.16 -5.22
C ASN A 380 -0.32 16.99 -6.12
N VAL A 381 0.22 15.77 -6.16
CA VAL A 381 1.42 15.41 -6.91
C VAL A 381 1.08 14.89 -8.32
N PRO A 382 2.00 15.04 -9.29
CA PRO A 382 1.84 14.42 -10.60
C PRO A 382 1.81 12.89 -10.50
N ARG A 383 1.12 12.24 -11.44
CA ARG A 383 0.98 10.78 -11.48
C ARG A 383 2.31 10.04 -11.64
N SER A 384 3.38 10.72 -12.05
CA SER A 384 4.75 10.16 -12.05
C SER A 384 5.18 9.64 -10.68
N ARG A 385 4.60 10.14 -9.58
CA ARG A 385 4.86 9.65 -8.21
C ARG A 385 3.97 8.49 -7.77
N PHE A 386 3.01 8.11 -8.61
CA PHE A 386 2.06 7.03 -8.36
C PHE A 386 2.10 6.01 -9.51
N LEU A 387 3.08 5.12 -9.44
CA LEU A 387 3.30 4.02 -10.38
C LEU A 387 3.29 2.68 -9.63
N PRO A 388 2.13 2.27 -9.08
CA PRO A 388 1.99 0.98 -8.41
C PRO A 388 1.99 -0.16 -9.44
N VAL A 389 2.80 -1.20 -9.18
CA VAL A 389 2.80 -2.43 -9.99
C VAL A 389 2.00 -3.49 -9.25
N LYS A 390 0.74 -3.72 -9.65
CA LYS A 390 -0.16 -4.68 -9.00
C LYS A 390 -0.34 -5.96 -9.81
N THR A 391 -0.19 -5.88 -11.12
CA THR A 391 -0.44 -6.96 -12.07
C THR A 391 0.72 -7.11 -13.06
N THR A 392 0.73 -8.19 -13.83
CA THR A 392 1.69 -8.36 -14.95
C THR A 392 1.46 -7.38 -16.10
N SER A 393 0.25 -6.79 -16.21
CA SER A 393 0.00 -5.68 -17.14
C SER A 393 0.82 -4.44 -16.75
N ASP A 394 0.93 -4.17 -15.45
CA ASP A 394 1.77 -3.08 -14.94
C ASP A 394 3.25 -3.41 -15.10
N LEU A 395 3.66 -4.68 -14.94
CA LEU A 395 5.04 -5.10 -15.20
C LEU A 395 5.44 -4.85 -16.66
N LEU A 396 4.57 -5.20 -17.61
CA LEU A 396 4.84 -4.98 -19.03
C LEU A 396 5.12 -3.50 -19.32
N LEU A 397 4.32 -2.59 -18.74
CA LEU A 397 4.52 -1.15 -18.85
C LEU A 397 5.91 -0.73 -18.35
N VAL A 398 6.29 -1.11 -17.13
CA VAL A 398 7.55 -0.65 -16.50
C VAL A 398 8.80 -1.33 -17.06
N MET A 399 8.65 -2.51 -17.66
CA MET A 399 9.71 -3.24 -18.35
C MET A 399 9.99 -2.68 -19.75
N SER A 400 8.99 -2.09 -20.40
CA SER A 400 9.11 -1.59 -21.77
C SER A 400 10.01 -0.36 -21.90
N ASN A 401 10.32 -0.02 -23.15
CA ASN A 401 11.03 1.21 -23.52
C ASN A 401 10.22 2.50 -23.25
N LEU A 402 8.98 2.39 -22.78
CA LEU A 402 8.18 3.51 -22.29
C LEU A 402 8.82 4.20 -21.08
N TYR A 403 9.55 3.44 -20.26
CA TYR A 403 10.29 3.98 -19.13
C TYR A 403 11.80 3.82 -19.35
N SER A 404 12.59 4.75 -18.84
CA SER A 404 14.04 4.63 -18.67
C SER A 404 14.38 4.40 -17.19
N LEU A 405 15.38 3.57 -16.92
CA LEU A 405 15.86 3.26 -15.58
C LEU A 405 17.21 3.93 -15.34
N ASN A 406 17.26 4.82 -14.36
CA ASN A 406 18.49 5.50 -13.95
C ASN A 406 18.63 5.42 -12.43
N ALA A 407 19.71 4.79 -11.94
CA ALA A 407 20.01 4.65 -10.51
C ALA A 407 18.82 4.15 -9.66
N GLY A 408 18.11 3.13 -10.16
CA GLY A 408 16.92 2.58 -9.49
C GLY A 408 15.62 3.38 -9.72
N SER A 409 15.66 4.60 -10.25
CA SER A 409 14.47 5.41 -10.55
C SER A 409 13.98 5.20 -11.99
N LEU A 410 12.67 4.98 -12.12
CA LEU A 410 11.98 4.91 -13.41
C LEU A 410 11.45 6.29 -13.79
N THR A 411 11.75 6.71 -15.01
CA THR A 411 11.24 7.96 -15.61
C THR A 411 10.60 7.63 -16.94
N MET A 412 9.47 8.24 -17.27
CA MET A 412 8.87 8.05 -18.60
C MET A 412 9.84 8.60 -19.65
N SER A 413 9.99 7.88 -20.76
CA SER A 413 10.89 8.24 -21.85
C SER A 413 10.51 9.60 -22.43
N GLU A 414 11.49 10.47 -22.64
CA GLU A 414 11.29 11.77 -23.31
C GLU A 414 10.88 11.62 -24.78
N LYS A 415 11.14 10.44 -25.38
CA LYS A 415 10.70 10.13 -26.74
C LYS A 415 9.20 9.84 -26.83
N ARG A 416 8.50 9.75 -25.70
CA ARG A 416 7.05 9.55 -25.67
C ARG A 416 6.37 10.88 -26.02
N GLU A 417 5.61 10.90 -27.10
CA GLU A 417 4.94 12.13 -27.58
C GLU A 417 3.89 12.68 -26.59
N PHE A 418 3.19 11.79 -25.88
CA PHE A 418 2.13 12.15 -24.94
C PHE A 418 2.43 11.69 -23.52
N PRO A 419 2.24 12.55 -22.49
CA PRO A 419 2.54 12.22 -21.09
C PRO A 419 1.58 11.16 -20.49
N THR A 420 0.60 10.70 -21.27
CA THR A 420 -0.36 9.68 -20.85
C THR A 420 0.28 8.30 -20.85
N VAL A 421 0.05 7.55 -19.77
CA VAL A 421 0.44 6.13 -19.68
C VAL A 421 -0.57 5.31 -20.51
N PRO A 422 -0.12 4.42 -21.43
CA PRO A 422 -1.02 3.57 -22.19
C PRO A 422 -1.79 2.59 -21.30
N LEU A 423 -2.98 2.22 -21.77
CA LEU A 423 -3.81 1.24 -21.08
C LEU A 423 -3.46 -0.17 -21.56
N VAL A 424 -2.96 -1.01 -20.65
CA VAL A 424 -2.59 -2.39 -20.94
C VAL A 424 -3.46 -3.34 -20.12
N LYS A 425 -4.05 -4.34 -20.79
CA LYS A 425 -4.82 -5.42 -20.18
C LYS A 425 -4.38 -6.76 -20.74
N LEU A 426 -3.67 -7.52 -19.93
CA LEU A 426 -3.32 -8.90 -20.23
C LEU A 426 -4.33 -9.85 -19.58
N GLY A 427 -4.77 -10.86 -20.34
CA GLY A 427 -5.75 -11.85 -19.90
C GLY A 427 -5.21 -12.83 -18.85
N SER A 428 -6.07 -13.75 -18.43
CA SER A 428 -5.78 -14.70 -17.34
C SER A 428 -4.51 -15.53 -17.57
N SER A 429 -4.20 -15.88 -18.82
CA SER A 429 -2.98 -16.59 -19.24
C SER A 429 -1.67 -15.90 -18.87
N PHE A 430 -1.71 -14.61 -18.54
CA PHE A 430 -0.55 -13.80 -18.16
C PHE A 430 -0.53 -13.45 -16.66
N THR A 431 -1.48 -13.95 -15.85
CA THR A 431 -1.59 -13.56 -14.43
C THR A 431 -0.34 -13.89 -13.62
N LYS A 432 0.23 -15.08 -13.87
CA LYS A 432 1.43 -15.55 -13.16
C LYS A 432 2.68 -14.99 -13.84
N VAL A 433 3.64 -14.47 -13.06
CA VAL A 433 4.90 -13.91 -13.59
C VAL A 433 5.64 -14.92 -14.47
N GLN A 434 5.67 -16.20 -14.08
CA GLN A 434 6.32 -17.25 -14.86
C GLN A 434 5.70 -17.43 -16.25
N ASP A 435 4.37 -17.42 -16.35
CA ASP A 435 3.67 -17.52 -17.63
C ASP A 435 3.83 -16.26 -18.46
N TYR A 436 3.75 -15.09 -17.82
CA TYR A 436 4.01 -13.79 -18.44
C TYR A 436 5.40 -13.75 -19.09
N LEU A 437 6.46 -14.08 -18.33
CA LEU A 437 7.83 -14.07 -18.84
C LEU A 437 8.03 -15.09 -19.96
N ARG A 438 7.42 -16.28 -19.86
CA ARG A 438 7.50 -17.31 -20.90
C ARG A 438 6.81 -16.87 -22.21
N ARG A 439 5.76 -16.06 -22.13
CA ARG A 439 4.94 -15.65 -23.28
C ARG A 439 5.51 -14.46 -24.05
N PHE A 440 6.47 -13.75 -23.48
CA PHE A 440 7.20 -12.67 -24.14
C PHE A 440 8.66 -13.05 -24.29
N GLU A 441 9.09 -13.45 -25.48
CA GLU A 441 10.52 -13.74 -25.73
C GLU A 441 11.40 -12.50 -25.52
N SER A 442 10.85 -11.32 -25.81
CA SER A 442 11.39 -10.02 -25.43
C SER A 442 10.24 -9.06 -25.15
N ILE A 443 10.49 -8.04 -24.33
CA ILE A 443 9.51 -6.98 -24.10
C ILE A 443 9.32 -6.17 -25.40
N PRO A 444 8.08 -6.01 -25.90
CA PRO A 444 7.83 -5.29 -27.14
C PRO A 444 8.13 -3.79 -27.01
N ASP A 445 8.34 -3.15 -28.16
CA ASP A 445 8.31 -1.70 -28.26
C ASP A 445 6.87 -1.21 -28.05
N MET A 446 6.69 -0.31 -27.08
CA MET A 446 5.40 0.24 -26.67
C MET A 446 5.43 1.77 -26.61
N LEU A 447 6.43 2.40 -27.23
CA LEU A 447 6.65 3.84 -27.11
C LEU A 447 5.52 4.67 -27.74
N GLU A 448 4.90 4.16 -28.80
CA GLU A 448 3.76 4.77 -29.51
C GLU A 448 2.43 4.04 -29.23
N LEU A 449 2.37 3.20 -28.20
CA LEU A 449 1.15 2.48 -27.82
C LEU A 449 0.16 3.41 -27.10
N ASP A 450 -1.14 3.26 -27.35
CA ASP A 450 -2.21 3.88 -26.56
C ASP A 450 -3.01 2.86 -25.75
N HIS A 451 -3.35 1.74 -26.38
CA HIS A 451 -4.20 0.71 -25.80
C HIS A 451 -3.76 -0.68 -26.25
N LEU A 452 -3.55 -1.59 -25.29
CA LEU A 452 -3.29 -3.00 -25.54
C LEU A 452 -4.27 -3.85 -24.75
N THR A 453 -5.03 -4.70 -25.45
CA THR A 453 -5.81 -5.77 -24.83
C THR A 453 -5.40 -7.10 -25.41
N VAL A 454 -4.98 -8.04 -24.58
CA VAL A 454 -4.60 -9.40 -24.99
C VAL A 454 -5.42 -10.40 -24.20
N SER A 455 -6.15 -11.28 -24.90
CA SER A 455 -7.00 -12.30 -24.30
C SER A 455 -6.77 -13.66 -24.93
N GLY A 456 -6.80 -14.72 -24.11
CA GLY A 456 -6.60 -16.11 -24.54
C GLY A 456 -5.16 -16.59 -24.49
N ASP A 457 -4.86 -17.67 -25.22
CA ASP A 457 -3.52 -18.27 -25.31
C ASP A 457 -2.69 -17.55 -26.38
N VAL A 458 -1.96 -16.51 -25.97
CA VAL A 458 -1.16 -15.65 -26.88
C VAL A 458 0.32 -15.68 -26.50
N THR A 459 1.20 -15.73 -27.49
CA THR A 459 2.65 -15.56 -27.31
C THR A 459 3.21 -14.46 -28.24
N PHE A 460 4.35 -13.89 -27.84
CA PHE A 460 5.03 -12.83 -28.56
C PHE A 460 6.49 -13.20 -28.79
N GLY A 461 6.89 -13.25 -30.06
CA GLY A 461 8.28 -13.41 -30.46
C GLY A 461 9.14 -12.18 -30.14
N LYS A 462 10.42 -12.25 -30.53
CA LYS A 462 11.38 -11.15 -30.31
C LYS A 462 11.05 -9.91 -31.14
N ASN A 463 11.39 -8.73 -30.62
CA ASN A 463 11.36 -7.45 -31.33
C ASN A 463 9.99 -7.05 -31.93
N VAL A 464 8.90 -7.44 -31.27
CA VAL A 464 7.55 -6.98 -31.64
C VAL A 464 7.38 -5.48 -31.32
N SER A 465 6.68 -4.73 -32.17
CA SER A 465 6.32 -3.32 -31.94
C SER A 465 4.80 -3.15 -31.94
N LEU A 466 4.29 -2.47 -30.93
CA LEU A 466 2.86 -2.24 -30.69
C LEU A 466 2.57 -0.73 -30.68
N LYS A 467 1.70 -0.28 -31.59
CA LYS A 467 1.40 1.14 -31.81
C LYS A 467 -0.10 1.44 -31.84
N GLY A 468 -0.50 2.58 -31.30
CA GLY A 468 -1.89 3.01 -31.21
C GLY A 468 -2.76 2.02 -30.43
N THR A 469 -3.86 1.56 -31.02
CA THR A 469 -4.77 0.57 -30.39
C THR A 469 -4.56 -0.83 -30.94
N VAL A 470 -4.10 -1.76 -30.10
CA VAL A 470 -3.89 -3.17 -30.44
C VAL A 470 -4.77 -4.06 -29.57
N ILE A 471 -5.56 -4.92 -30.21
CA ILE A 471 -6.42 -5.90 -29.53
C ILE A 471 -6.12 -7.28 -30.09
N ILE A 472 -5.74 -8.23 -29.25
CA ILE A 472 -5.41 -9.60 -29.65
C ILE A 472 -6.32 -10.57 -28.89
N ILE A 473 -7.09 -11.37 -29.62
CA ILE A 473 -8.09 -12.28 -29.04
C ILE A 473 -7.90 -13.68 -29.61
N ALA A 474 -7.37 -14.60 -28.80
CA ALA A 474 -7.46 -16.03 -29.03
C ALA A 474 -8.69 -16.57 -28.28
N ASN A 475 -9.61 -17.21 -29.00
CA ASN A 475 -10.80 -17.81 -28.38
C ASN A 475 -10.43 -19.07 -27.59
N HIS A 476 -11.40 -19.60 -26.84
CA HIS A 476 -11.19 -20.82 -26.06
C HIS A 476 -10.80 -22.00 -26.96
N GLY A 477 -9.63 -22.59 -26.70
CA GLY A 477 -9.06 -23.69 -27.49
C GLY A 477 -8.14 -23.25 -28.63
N ASP A 478 -8.17 -21.96 -28.99
CA ASP A 478 -7.28 -21.37 -29.97
C ASP A 478 -6.00 -20.86 -29.32
N ARG A 479 -4.93 -20.77 -30.13
CA ARG A 479 -3.65 -20.16 -29.75
C ARG A 479 -3.21 -19.19 -30.83
N ILE A 480 -2.61 -18.07 -30.45
CA ILE A 480 -2.01 -17.11 -31.38
C ILE A 480 -0.54 -16.91 -31.01
N ASP A 481 0.37 -17.30 -31.89
CA ASP A 481 1.78 -16.94 -31.80
C ASP A 481 2.05 -15.71 -32.69
N ILE A 482 2.41 -14.58 -32.08
CA ILE A 482 2.80 -13.36 -32.81
C ILE A 482 4.25 -13.52 -33.26
N PRO A 483 4.55 -13.49 -34.57
CA PRO A 483 5.89 -13.74 -35.08
C PRO A 483 6.90 -12.68 -34.63
N ALA A 484 8.17 -13.05 -34.57
CA ALA A 484 9.26 -12.13 -34.28
C ALA A 484 9.30 -10.98 -35.31
N GLY A 485 9.57 -9.76 -34.84
CA GLY A 485 9.63 -8.55 -35.67
C GLY A 485 8.27 -8.01 -36.11
N ALA A 486 7.15 -8.59 -35.66
CA ALA A 486 5.82 -8.11 -36.03
C ALA A 486 5.58 -6.67 -35.57
N LEU A 487 5.05 -5.84 -36.47
CA LEU A 487 4.56 -4.50 -36.16
C LEU A 487 3.04 -4.51 -36.22
N LEU A 488 2.40 -4.25 -35.08
CA LEU A 488 0.94 -4.14 -34.97
C LEU A 488 0.57 -2.70 -34.63
N GLU A 489 -0.06 -2.02 -35.59
CA GLU A 489 -0.50 -0.64 -35.46
C GLU A 489 -1.98 -0.51 -35.77
N ASN A 490 -2.77 -0.09 -34.78
CA ASN A 490 -4.22 0.11 -34.93
C ASN A 490 -4.95 -1.13 -35.52
N LYS A 491 -4.61 -2.32 -34.98
CA LYS A 491 -5.14 -3.62 -35.45
C LYS A 491 -5.87 -4.39 -34.36
N ILE A 492 -6.87 -5.13 -34.80
CA ILE A 492 -7.48 -6.22 -34.05
C ILE A 492 -7.02 -7.52 -34.70
N VAL A 493 -6.37 -8.38 -33.93
CA VAL A 493 -5.87 -9.70 -34.35
C VAL A 493 -6.68 -10.77 -33.63
N SER A 494 -7.31 -11.66 -34.38
CA SER A 494 -8.08 -12.78 -33.83
C SER A 494 -7.96 -14.00 -34.72
N GLY A 495 -8.02 -15.19 -34.11
CA GLY A 495 -7.98 -16.46 -34.84
C GLY A 495 -7.14 -17.51 -34.10
N ASN A 496 -6.59 -18.43 -34.87
CA ASN A 496 -5.75 -19.53 -34.40
C ASN A 496 -4.53 -19.65 -35.32
N LEU A 497 -3.34 -19.41 -34.78
CA LEU A 497 -2.07 -19.43 -35.50
C LEU A 497 -1.00 -20.03 -34.58
N ARG A 498 -0.38 -21.13 -35.03
CA ARG A 498 0.77 -21.74 -34.35
C ARG A 498 2.02 -21.61 -35.21
N ILE A 499 3.09 -21.11 -34.63
CA ILE A 499 4.41 -21.04 -35.27
C ILE A 499 5.28 -22.11 -34.62
N LEU A 500 5.84 -23.01 -35.44
CA LEU A 500 6.67 -24.13 -35.00
C LEU A 500 8.09 -23.97 -35.56
N ASP A 501 9.10 -24.38 -34.77
CA ASP A 501 10.48 -24.46 -35.23
C ASP A 501 10.58 -25.56 -36.32
N HIS A 502 11.28 -25.25 -37.41
CA HIS A 502 11.54 -26.18 -38.52
C HIS A 502 12.97 -26.70 -38.48
#